data_AF-A0A1I1Q3V9-F1
#
_entry.id   AF-A0A1I1Q3V9-F1
#
_cell.length_a   1.000
_cell.length_b   1.000
_cell.length_c   1.000
_cell.angle_alpha   90.00
_cell.angle_beta   90.00
_cell.angle_gamma   90.00
#
_symmetry.space_group_name_H-M   'P 1'
#
loop_
_entity.id
_entity.type
_entity.pdbx_description
1 polymer ?
#
loop_
_entity_poly.entity_id
_entity_poly.type
_entity_poly.pdbx_seq_one_letter_code
_entity_poly.pdbx_strand_id
1 'polypeptide(L)'
;MSIEQNLIQLQQVNAQLHQGVNALTQEVTSKIGEIDSKLNQSTSEAKEKVDGYIALSRDKQSHYRITKNQALIPNEASTMPKFWSQGFVKSAKLIETVTTGIEPDQRSDLAREFLRAINSDRKYFANSFKIWELEYYPNRRGDDINDYAYLMYQYFRTTNYITVAAIVKHIKGVVPDSWWCGGLEANQQAKVCGSHSTMGGRNFYSHCHPYVRGAGKAETETGIIQVALPAVVTGDVDLTGGNWGQFAYLGDADQAAFD
;
A
#
# COMPACT_ATOMS: atom_id res chain seq x y z
N MET A 1 -4.88 4.88 -88.65
CA MET A 1 -5.78 4.34 -87.61
C MET A 1 -7.15 4.98 -87.78
N SER A 2 -8.23 4.20 -87.82
CA SER A 2 -9.59 4.75 -87.85
C SER A 2 -10.01 5.25 -86.46
N ILE A 3 -10.99 6.16 -86.41
CA ILE A 3 -11.56 6.66 -85.14
C ILE A 3 -12.08 5.51 -84.27
N GLU A 4 -12.65 4.46 -84.86
CA GLU A 4 -13.09 3.25 -84.15
C GLU A 4 -11.93 2.48 -83.50
N GLN A 5 -10.79 2.35 -84.20
CA GLN A 5 -9.60 1.71 -83.63
C GLN A 5 -9.08 2.45 -82.39
N ASN A 6 -9.09 3.79 -82.43
CA ASN A 6 -8.72 4.61 -81.27
C ASN A 6 -9.72 4.46 -80.11
N LEU A 7 -11.02 4.36 -80.40
CA LEU A 7 -12.06 4.18 -79.39
C LEU A 7 -11.93 2.82 -78.66
N ILE A 8 -11.67 1.75 -79.42
CA ILE A 8 -11.43 0.41 -78.87
C ILE A 8 -10.18 0.40 -78.00
N GLN A 9 -9.10 1.05 -78.45
CA GLN A 9 -7.86 1.13 -77.69
C GLN A 9 -8.05 1.93 -76.38
N LEU A 10 -8.79 3.03 -76.41
CA LEU A 10 -9.16 3.79 -75.20
C LEU A 10 -10.00 2.96 -74.22
N GLN A 11 -10.96 2.18 -74.72
CA GLN A 11 -11.77 1.28 -73.88
C GLN A 11 -10.92 0.21 -73.22
N GLN A 12 -9.96 -0.38 -73.94
CA GLN A 12 -9.02 -1.36 -73.38
C GLN A 12 -8.12 -0.74 -72.30
N VAL A 13 -7.57 0.46 -72.54
CA VAL A 13 -6.74 1.16 -71.56
C VAL A 13 -7.54 1.51 -70.30
N ASN A 14 -8.77 2.01 -70.43
CA ASN A 14 -9.64 2.30 -69.29
C ASN A 14 -9.97 1.04 -68.48
N ALA A 15 -10.25 -0.08 -69.14
CA ALA A 15 -10.52 -1.35 -68.46
C ALA A 15 -9.28 -1.84 -67.67
N GLN A 16 -8.09 -1.75 -68.26
CA GLN A 16 -6.83 -2.07 -67.59
C GLN A 16 -6.56 -1.14 -66.39
N LEU A 17 -6.82 0.16 -66.55
CA LEU A 17 -6.67 1.13 -65.47
C LEU A 17 -7.62 0.83 -64.31
N HIS A 18 -8.89 0.55 -64.58
CA HIS A 18 -9.87 0.18 -63.55
C HIS A 18 -9.47 -1.11 -62.80
N GLN A 19 -8.98 -2.12 -63.52
CA GLN A 19 -8.45 -3.33 -62.90
C GLN A 19 -7.25 -3.03 -62.00
N GLY A 20 -6.29 -2.22 -62.47
CA GLY A 20 -5.13 -1.81 -61.69
C GLY A 20 -5.49 -1.02 -60.43
N VAL A 21 -6.44 -0.09 -60.53
CA VAL A 21 -6.94 0.70 -59.39
C VAL A 21 -7.63 -0.20 -58.35
N ASN A 22 -8.45 -1.16 -58.80
CA ASN A 22 -9.11 -2.10 -57.89
C ASN A 22 -8.10 -3.01 -57.19
N ALA A 23 -7.10 -3.52 -57.92
CA ALA A 23 -6.02 -4.32 -57.34
C ALA A 23 -5.21 -3.52 -56.32
N LEU A 24 -4.85 -2.27 -56.62
CA LEU A 24 -4.15 -1.39 -55.69
C LEU A 24 -5.00 -1.09 -54.45
N THR A 25 -6.30 -0.84 -54.61
CA THR A 25 -7.22 -0.57 -53.49
C THR A 25 -7.31 -1.78 -52.55
N GLN A 26 -7.36 -3.00 -53.11
CA GLN A 26 -7.36 -4.25 -52.32
C GLN A 26 -6.05 -4.44 -51.57
N GLU A 27 -4.91 -4.23 -52.25
CA GLU A 27 -3.59 -4.33 -51.62
C GLU A 27 -3.43 -3.31 -50.48
N VAL A 28 -3.81 -2.05 -50.71
CA VAL A 28 -3.78 -1.00 -49.69
C VAL A 28 -4.67 -1.35 -48.50
N THR A 29 -5.89 -1.83 -48.73
CA THR A 29 -6.81 -2.23 -47.65
C THR A 29 -6.24 -3.39 -46.83
N SER A 30 -5.67 -4.40 -47.51
CA SER A 30 -5.00 -5.52 -46.84
C SER A 30 -3.81 -5.05 -46.00
N LYS A 31 -2.96 -4.19 -46.55
CA LYS A 31 -1.79 -3.65 -45.84
C LYS A 31 -2.17 -2.77 -44.66
N ILE A 32 -3.24 -1.98 -44.76
CA ILE A 32 -3.78 -1.21 -43.63
C ILE A 32 -4.23 -2.16 -42.51
N GLY A 33 -4.96 -3.23 -42.84
CA GLY A 33 -5.38 -4.23 -41.84
C GLY A 33 -4.19 -4.93 -41.17
N GLU A 34 -3.14 -5.27 -41.92
CA GLU A 34 -1.89 -5.81 -41.37
C GLU A 34 -1.18 -4.81 -40.44
N ILE A 35 -1.15 -3.53 -40.81
CA ILE A 35 -0.55 -2.45 -40.01
C ILE A 35 -1.31 -2.29 -38.70
N ASP A 36 -2.64 -2.21 -38.74
CA ASP A 36 -3.49 -2.06 -37.56
C ASP A 36 -3.31 -3.24 -36.60
N SER A 37 -3.27 -4.46 -37.14
CA SER A 37 -3.02 -5.67 -36.35
C SER A 37 -1.65 -5.62 -35.64
N LYS A 38 -0.58 -5.28 -36.36
CA LYS A 38 0.77 -5.16 -35.79
C LYS A 38 0.88 -4.05 -34.78
N LEU A 39 0.24 -2.90 -35.03
CA LEU A 39 0.25 -1.77 -34.11
C LEU A 39 -0.46 -2.11 -32.80
N ASN A 40 -1.62 -2.75 -32.88
CA ASN A 40 -2.37 -3.19 -31.70
C ASN A 40 -1.58 -4.23 -30.90
N GLN A 41 -0.99 -5.22 -31.57
CA GLN A 41 -0.14 -6.21 -30.91
C GLN A 41 1.06 -5.54 -30.22
N SER A 42 1.81 -4.71 -30.94
CA SER A 42 2.99 -4.03 -30.38
C SER A 42 2.63 -3.11 -29.21
N THR A 43 1.47 -2.46 -29.25
CA THR A 43 1.01 -1.58 -28.17
C THR A 43 0.66 -2.38 -26.93
N SER A 44 -0.07 -3.50 -27.08
CA SER A 44 -0.39 -4.41 -25.98
C SER A 44 0.87 -5.01 -25.37
N GLU A 45 1.80 -5.51 -26.18
CA GLU A 45 3.07 -6.07 -25.69
C GLU A 45 3.92 -5.01 -24.97
N ALA A 46 3.98 -3.78 -25.50
CA ALA A 46 4.69 -2.68 -24.85
C ALA A 46 4.04 -2.32 -23.51
N LYS A 47 2.71 -2.27 -23.46
CA LYS A 47 1.95 -2.01 -22.23
C LYS A 47 2.23 -3.08 -21.18
N GLU A 48 2.17 -4.35 -21.54
CA GLU A 48 2.46 -5.47 -20.63
C GLU A 48 3.90 -5.42 -20.10
N LYS A 49 4.88 -5.12 -20.97
CA LYS A 49 6.29 -4.96 -20.56
C LYS A 49 6.48 -3.79 -19.59
N VAL A 50 5.84 -2.66 -19.86
CA VAL A 50 5.91 -1.46 -19.00
C VAL A 50 5.24 -1.73 -17.66
N ASP A 51 4.00 -2.25 -17.67
CA ASP A 51 3.24 -2.57 -16.45
C ASP A 51 4.00 -3.60 -15.60
N GLY A 52 4.59 -4.62 -16.23
CA GLY A 52 5.44 -5.60 -15.58
C GLY A 52 6.72 -5.00 -14.97
N TYR A 53 7.41 -4.11 -15.70
CA TYR A 53 8.59 -3.41 -15.17
C TYR A 53 8.24 -2.51 -13.99
N ILE A 54 7.15 -1.75 -14.08
CA ILE A 54 6.68 -0.88 -12.99
C ILE A 54 6.40 -1.72 -11.75
N ALA A 55 5.64 -2.82 -11.87
CA ALA A 55 5.35 -3.71 -10.76
C ALA A 55 6.62 -4.25 -10.08
N LEU A 56 7.60 -4.70 -10.87
CA LEU A 56 8.88 -5.19 -10.35
C LEU A 56 9.76 -4.09 -9.75
N SER A 57 9.63 -2.84 -10.21
CA SER A 57 10.47 -1.73 -9.76
C SER A 57 10.08 -1.20 -8.38
N ARG A 58 8.80 -1.36 -7.97
CA ARG A 58 8.27 -0.86 -6.69
C ARG A 58 9.06 -1.39 -5.50
N ASP A 59 9.24 -2.70 -5.43
CA ASP A 59 9.97 -3.36 -4.34
C ASP A 59 11.51 -3.37 -4.52
N LYS A 60 12.02 -2.93 -5.69
CA LYS A 60 13.49 -2.81 -5.91
C LYS A 60 14.09 -1.57 -5.27
N GLN A 61 13.27 -0.59 -4.90
CA GLN A 61 13.74 0.59 -4.19
C GLN A 61 14.11 0.21 -2.74
N SER A 62 15.22 0.72 -2.22
CA SER A 62 15.49 0.60 -0.79
C SER A 62 14.47 1.41 0.01
N HIS A 63 13.81 0.71 0.94
CA HIS A 63 12.79 1.28 1.80
C HIS A 63 13.36 1.55 3.20
N TYR A 64 13.20 2.78 3.68
CA TYR A 64 13.62 3.19 5.02
C TYR A 64 12.42 3.66 5.81
N ARG A 65 12.30 3.22 7.07
CA ARG A 65 11.31 3.80 7.97
C ARG A 65 11.79 5.18 8.43
N ILE A 66 10.86 6.12 8.46
CA ILE A 66 11.05 7.48 8.99
C ILE A 66 10.44 7.65 10.38
N THR A 67 9.69 6.64 10.84
CA THR A 67 9.17 6.54 12.21
C THR A 67 10.12 5.77 13.12
N LYS A 68 10.19 6.15 14.39
CA LYS A 68 10.95 5.50 15.47
C LYS A 68 10.21 4.29 16.03
N ASN A 69 10.97 3.33 16.56
CA ASN A 69 10.49 2.19 17.33
C ASN A 69 9.38 1.34 16.66
N GLN A 70 9.60 0.92 15.42
CA GLN A 70 8.71 -0.01 14.73
C GLN A 70 8.51 -1.34 15.49
N ALA A 71 9.55 -1.82 16.18
CA ALA A 71 9.49 -3.07 16.96
C ALA A 71 8.60 -2.96 18.23
N LEU A 72 8.06 -1.78 18.52
CA LEU A 72 7.21 -1.48 19.68
C LEU A 72 7.84 -1.85 21.02
N ILE A 73 9.12 -1.53 21.19
CA ILE A 73 9.81 -1.66 22.48
C ILE A 73 9.11 -0.76 23.52
N PRO A 74 8.81 -1.23 24.74
CA PRO A 74 8.16 -0.41 25.77
C PRO A 74 8.97 0.82 26.14
N ASN A 75 8.29 1.88 26.58
CA ASN A 75 8.90 2.97 27.34
C ASN A 75 9.32 2.49 28.75
N GLU A 76 10.02 3.33 29.51
CA GLU A 76 10.52 2.96 30.85
C GLU A 76 9.38 2.59 31.81
N ALA A 77 8.24 3.27 31.72
CA ALA A 77 7.05 2.99 32.53
C ALA A 77 6.29 1.72 32.07
N SER A 78 6.66 1.12 30.94
CA SER A 78 5.96 0.01 30.29
C SER A 78 4.46 0.27 30.02
N THR A 79 4.07 1.54 29.88
CA THR A 79 2.68 1.96 29.65
C THR A 79 2.34 2.16 28.19
N MET A 80 3.35 2.40 27.35
CA MET A 80 3.22 2.60 25.91
C MET A 80 4.51 2.18 25.19
N PRO A 81 4.49 1.91 23.88
CA PRO A 81 5.71 1.84 23.07
C PRO A 81 6.52 3.15 23.12
N LYS A 82 7.84 3.05 23.30
CA LYS A 82 8.75 4.21 23.32
C LYS A 82 8.61 5.04 22.04
N PHE A 83 8.64 6.37 22.16
CA PHE A 83 8.50 7.35 21.07
C PHE A 83 7.13 7.40 20.38
N TRP A 84 6.13 6.63 20.82
CA TRP A 84 4.76 6.76 20.35
C TRP A 84 3.94 7.56 21.36
N SER A 85 3.22 8.56 20.87
CA SER A 85 2.29 9.34 21.67
C SER A 85 0.96 8.59 21.82
N GLN A 86 0.28 8.76 22.94
CA GLN A 86 -0.91 7.97 23.31
C GLN A 86 -2.15 8.27 22.47
N GLY A 87 -2.37 9.52 22.07
CA GLY A 87 -3.64 9.93 21.44
C GLY A 87 -4.84 9.63 22.35
N PHE A 88 -5.90 9.04 21.78
CA PHE A 88 -7.11 8.63 22.51
C PHE A 88 -7.12 7.12 22.86
N VAL A 89 -5.94 6.52 22.98
CA VAL A 89 -5.79 5.19 23.59
C VAL A 89 -6.06 5.29 25.08
N LYS A 90 -6.99 4.48 25.59
CA LYS A 90 -7.36 4.39 27.01
C LYS A 90 -6.33 3.58 27.80
N SER A 91 -5.92 2.44 27.26
CA SER A 91 -4.88 1.59 27.85
C SER A 91 -4.11 0.85 26.76
N ALA A 92 -2.83 0.60 27.00
CA ALA A 92 -1.99 -0.20 26.12
C ALA A 92 -1.31 -1.30 26.93
N LYS A 93 -1.43 -2.54 26.47
CA LYS A 93 -0.88 -3.72 27.13
C LYS A 93 0.03 -4.48 26.17
N LEU A 94 1.28 -4.69 26.58
CA LEU A 94 2.15 -5.64 25.91
C LEU A 94 1.60 -7.05 26.14
N ILE A 95 1.11 -7.70 25.08
CA ILE A 95 0.51 -9.04 25.19
C ILE A 95 1.46 -10.14 24.73
N GLU A 96 2.39 -9.83 23.83
CA GLU A 96 3.35 -10.83 23.34
C GLU A 96 4.67 -10.23 22.84
N THR A 97 5.75 -10.98 23.03
CA THR A 97 7.03 -10.78 22.34
C THR A 97 7.22 -11.87 21.29
N VAL A 98 7.31 -11.49 20.03
CA VAL A 98 7.62 -12.39 18.92
C VAL A 98 9.14 -12.46 18.76
N THR A 99 9.74 -13.57 19.20
CA THR A 99 11.21 -13.75 19.26
C THR A 99 11.76 -14.49 18.04
N THR A 100 12.83 -13.98 17.41
CA THR A 100 13.53 -14.71 16.32
C THR A 100 14.34 -15.89 16.87
N GLY A 101 14.61 -16.91 16.06
CA GLY A 101 15.36 -18.12 16.44
C GLY A 101 14.54 -19.25 17.08
N ILE A 102 13.24 -19.04 17.29
CA ILE A 102 12.30 -20.05 17.80
C ILE A 102 11.63 -20.78 16.62
N GLU A 103 11.51 -22.11 16.69
CA GLU A 103 10.84 -22.90 15.64
C GLU A 103 9.34 -22.54 15.53
N PRO A 104 8.74 -22.54 14.32
CA PRO A 104 7.34 -22.18 14.14
C PRO A 104 6.35 -22.96 15.01
N ASP A 105 6.59 -24.24 15.27
CA ASP A 105 5.75 -25.12 16.08
C ASP A 105 5.89 -24.89 17.59
N GLN A 106 6.93 -24.18 18.03
CA GLN A 106 7.17 -23.78 19.42
C GLN A 106 6.58 -22.41 19.76
N ARG A 107 5.98 -21.72 18.79
CA ARG A 107 5.40 -20.38 18.96
C ARG A 107 3.94 -20.48 19.40
N SER A 108 3.46 -19.44 20.08
CA SER A 108 2.03 -19.26 20.33
C SER A 108 1.28 -19.06 19.01
N ASP A 109 -0.02 -19.36 19.00
CA ASP A 109 -0.87 -19.11 17.84
C ASP A 109 -0.91 -17.64 17.43
N LEU A 110 -0.87 -16.72 18.40
CA LEU A 110 -0.89 -15.28 18.15
C LEU A 110 0.40 -14.80 17.46
N ALA A 111 1.58 -15.25 17.93
CA ALA A 111 2.84 -14.95 17.26
C ALA A 111 2.87 -15.50 15.83
N ARG A 112 2.37 -16.72 15.62
CA ARG A 112 2.29 -17.33 14.28
C ARG A 112 1.33 -16.57 13.38
N GLU A 113 0.17 -16.17 13.87
CA GLU A 113 -0.81 -15.36 13.13
C GLU A 113 -0.18 -14.06 12.62
N PHE A 114 0.49 -13.32 13.50
CA PHE A 114 1.17 -12.07 13.13
C PHE A 114 2.36 -12.29 12.20
N LEU A 115 3.15 -13.35 12.37
CA LEU A 115 4.26 -13.67 11.46
C LEU A 115 3.75 -14.11 10.07
N ARG A 116 2.64 -14.85 9.99
CA ARG A 116 2.03 -15.25 8.72
C ARG A 116 1.49 -14.05 7.94
N ALA A 117 0.98 -13.03 8.62
CA ALA A 117 0.54 -11.78 7.97
C ALA A 117 1.65 -11.12 7.13
N ILE A 118 2.92 -11.37 7.45
CA ILE A 118 4.11 -10.86 6.74
C ILE A 118 4.96 -11.97 6.12
N ASN A 119 4.37 -13.14 5.83
CA ASN A 119 5.05 -14.28 5.21
C ASN A 119 6.37 -14.67 5.92
N SER A 120 6.40 -14.57 7.25
CA SER A 120 7.60 -14.70 8.08
C SER A 120 7.46 -15.72 9.23
N ASP A 121 6.50 -16.65 9.16
CA ASP A 121 6.36 -17.78 10.11
C ASP A 121 7.47 -18.82 9.88
N ARG A 122 8.70 -18.42 10.22
CA ARG A 122 9.94 -19.18 10.04
C ARG A 122 10.85 -18.97 11.25
N LYS A 123 11.86 -19.85 11.42
CA LYS A 123 12.78 -19.79 12.56
C LYS A 123 13.51 -18.45 12.67
N TYR A 124 14.13 -17.99 11.59
CA TYR A 124 14.94 -16.78 11.57
C TYR A 124 14.30 -15.70 10.70
N PHE A 125 14.05 -14.55 11.31
CA PHE A 125 13.61 -13.31 10.66
C PHE A 125 14.37 -12.13 11.27
N ALA A 126 14.26 -10.95 10.63
CA ALA A 126 15.13 -9.79 10.86
C ALA A 126 15.43 -9.49 12.33
N ASN A 127 14.42 -9.26 13.17
CA ASN A 127 14.58 -8.98 14.60
C ASN A 127 13.30 -9.33 15.38
N SER A 128 13.42 -9.57 16.67
CA SER A 128 12.25 -9.74 17.55
C SER A 128 11.41 -8.45 17.64
N PHE A 129 10.10 -8.57 17.77
CA PHE A 129 9.18 -7.42 17.90
C PHE A 129 8.06 -7.71 18.91
N LYS A 130 7.26 -6.69 19.24
CA LYS A 130 6.18 -6.78 20.23
C LYS A 130 4.80 -6.66 19.59
N ILE A 131 3.83 -7.36 20.17
CA ILE A 131 2.41 -7.21 19.89
C ILE A 131 1.78 -6.50 21.08
N TRP A 132 1.12 -5.38 20.82
CA TRP A 132 0.41 -4.59 21.82
C TRP A 132 -1.09 -4.68 21.60
N GLU A 133 -1.83 -4.84 22.68
CA GLU A 133 -3.28 -4.63 22.71
C GLU A 133 -3.56 -3.18 23.12
N LEU A 134 -4.31 -2.47 22.29
CA LEU A 134 -4.70 -1.09 22.53
C LEU A 134 -6.21 -1.04 22.76
N GLU A 135 -6.62 -0.64 23.96
CA GLU A 135 -7.99 -0.23 24.25
C GLU A 135 -8.12 1.28 23.95
N TYR A 136 -9.14 1.70 23.23
CA TYR A 136 -9.31 3.09 22.83
C TYR A 136 -10.74 3.58 22.98
N TYR A 137 -10.87 4.91 23.11
CA TYR A 137 -12.16 5.58 23.13
C TYR A 137 -12.76 5.67 21.73
N PRO A 138 -14.10 5.61 21.59
CA PRO A 138 -14.75 5.70 20.28
C PRO A 138 -14.67 7.11 19.65
N ASN A 139 -14.40 8.15 20.45
CA ASN A 139 -14.35 9.56 20.05
C ASN A 139 -13.45 10.36 21.02
N ARG A 140 -13.37 11.68 20.85
CA ARG A 140 -12.49 12.55 21.65
C ARG A 140 -12.98 12.86 23.06
N ARG A 141 -14.15 12.34 23.46
CA ARG A 141 -14.72 12.43 24.82
C ARG A 141 -15.13 13.87 25.20
N GLY A 142 -15.84 13.98 26.32
CA GLY A 142 -16.25 15.28 26.87
C GLY A 142 -17.01 16.14 25.86
N ASP A 143 -16.63 17.42 25.76
CA ASP A 143 -17.26 18.38 24.84
C ASP A 143 -17.00 18.03 23.36
N ASP A 144 -15.96 17.25 23.06
CA ASP A 144 -15.56 16.83 21.71
C ASP A 144 -16.09 15.41 21.36
N ILE A 145 -17.13 14.92 22.04
CA ILE A 145 -17.71 13.57 21.79
C ILE A 145 -18.17 13.36 20.33
N ASN A 146 -18.43 14.44 19.60
CA ASN A 146 -18.85 14.42 18.20
C ASN A 146 -17.66 14.38 17.21
N ASP A 147 -16.42 14.49 17.69
CA ASP A 147 -15.21 14.42 16.86
C ASP A 147 -14.60 13.02 16.83
N TYR A 148 -13.88 12.74 15.75
CA TYR A 148 -13.15 11.48 15.61
C TYR A 148 -11.95 11.42 16.56
N ALA A 149 -11.85 10.30 17.27
CA ALA A 149 -10.64 9.95 18.00
C ALA A 149 -9.54 9.54 17.01
N TYR A 150 -8.30 9.60 17.49
CA TYR A 150 -7.16 9.01 16.82
C TYR A 150 -6.37 8.15 17.80
N LEU A 151 -5.74 7.09 17.29
CA LEU A 151 -4.97 6.15 18.10
C LEU A 151 -3.54 6.64 18.36
N MET A 152 -2.67 5.76 18.85
CA MET A 152 -1.27 6.12 19.07
C MET A 152 -0.64 6.68 17.79
N TYR A 153 0.21 7.68 17.95
CA TYR A 153 0.70 8.44 16.82
C TYR A 153 2.17 8.82 16.95
N GLN A 154 2.76 9.15 15.81
CA GLN A 154 4.08 9.75 15.74
C GLN A 154 4.12 10.77 14.61
N TYR A 155 4.87 11.86 14.84
CA TYR A 155 5.18 12.81 13.79
C TYR A 155 6.32 12.31 12.92
N PHE A 156 6.29 12.65 11.65
CA PHE A 156 7.36 12.35 10.70
C PHE A 156 7.52 13.50 9.71
N ARG A 157 8.74 13.68 9.19
CA ARG A 157 9.00 14.66 8.13
C ARG A 157 8.47 14.12 6.80
N THR A 158 7.75 14.95 6.06
CA THR A 158 7.14 14.56 4.79
C THR A 158 8.21 14.20 3.76
N THR A 159 7.91 13.18 2.96
CA THR A 159 8.71 12.76 1.80
C THR A 159 7.78 12.68 0.60
N ASN A 160 8.28 12.62 -0.64
CA ASN A 160 7.40 12.64 -1.82
C ASN A 160 6.33 11.55 -1.81
N TYR A 161 6.69 10.32 -1.43
CA TYR A 161 5.78 9.18 -1.42
C TYR A 161 6.12 8.26 -0.27
N ILE A 162 5.10 7.82 0.46
CA ILE A 162 5.23 6.97 1.63
C ILE A 162 4.28 5.79 1.57
N THR A 163 4.69 4.72 2.24
CA THR A 163 3.82 3.63 2.65
C THR A 163 3.68 3.67 4.16
N VAL A 164 2.44 3.58 4.64
CA VAL A 164 2.12 3.49 6.06
C VAL A 164 1.44 2.18 6.29
N ALA A 165 1.94 1.36 7.20
CA ALA A 165 1.30 0.09 7.51
C ALA A 165 1.65 -0.41 8.92
N ALA A 166 0.89 -1.40 9.35
CA ALA A 166 1.14 -2.25 10.52
C ALA A 166 0.50 -3.61 10.29
N ILE A 167 0.85 -4.59 11.12
CA ILE A 167 0.03 -5.79 11.29
C ILE A 167 -1.03 -5.46 12.33
N VAL A 168 -2.30 -5.55 11.97
CA VAL A 168 -3.41 -5.18 12.86
C VAL A 168 -4.47 -6.26 12.87
N LYS A 169 -5.04 -6.49 14.06
CA LYS A 169 -6.20 -7.35 14.29
C LYS A 169 -7.25 -6.59 15.09
N HIS A 170 -8.47 -6.55 14.59
CA HIS A 170 -9.59 -5.97 15.33
C HIS A 170 -10.20 -6.98 16.30
N ILE A 171 -10.39 -6.59 17.55
CA ILE A 171 -10.98 -7.44 18.60
C ILE A 171 -12.42 -7.03 18.89
N LYS A 172 -12.70 -5.74 19.13
CA LYS A 172 -14.06 -5.24 19.37
C LYS A 172 -14.17 -3.73 19.18
N GLY A 173 -15.40 -3.24 19.11
CA GLY A 173 -15.73 -1.81 19.08
C GLY A 173 -15.81 -1.24 17.66
N VAL A 174 -15.64 0.08 17.54
CA VAL A 174 -15.58 0.76 16.23
C VAL A 174 -14.25 0.40 15.57
N VAL A 175 -14.30 -0.13 14.35
CA VAL A 175 -13.11 -0.47 13.57
C VAL A 175 -12.36 0.81 13.20
N PRO A 176 -11.09 0.98 13.62
CA PRO A 176 -10.29 2.12 13.20
C PRO A 176 -9.95 2.02 11.72
N ASP A 177 -9.79 3.18 11.06
CA ASP A 177 -9.42 3.26 9.65
C ASP A 177 -8.24 4.21 9.41
N SER A 178 -7.84 4.33 8.15
CA SER A 178 -6.76 5.20 7.68
C SER A 178 -5.37 4.82 8.23
N TRP A 179 -4.32 5.35 7.59
CA TRP A 179 -2.93 5.14 8.01
C TRP A 179 -2.62 3.66 8.23
N TRP A 180 -2.02 3.28 9.36
CA TRP A 180 -1.66 1.89 9.64
C TRP A 180 -2.85 0.98 9.99
N CYS A 181 -4.09 1.48 9.99
CA CYS A 181 -5.33 0.68 10.02
C CYS A 181 -6.12 0.71 8.69
N GLY A 182 -5.54 1.25 7.61
CA GLY A 182 -6.19 1.23 6.30
C GLY A 182 -6.56 -0.20 5.86
N GLY A 183 -7.83 -0.43 5.52
CA GLY A 183 -8.33 -1.75 5.12
C GLY A 183 -8.51 -2.75 6.27
N LEU A 184 -8.44 -2.32 7.53
CA LEU A 184 -8.79 -3.15 8.67
C LEU A 184 -10.29 -3.48 8.64
N GLU A 185 -10.62 -4.73 8.97
CA GLU A 185 -11.99 -5.24 8.99
C GLU A 185 -12.28 -5.92 10.33
N ALA A 186 -13.53 -5.86 10.78
CA ALA A 186 -13.93 -6.50 12.02
C ALA A 186 -13.82 -8.04 11.93
N ASN A 187 -13.40 -8.67 13.04
CA ASN A 187 -13.40 -10.12 13.22
C ASN A 187 -12.56 -10.92 12.21
N GLN A 188 -11.58 -10.28 11.58
CA GLN A 188 -10.60 -10.97 10.73
C GLN A 188 -9.35 -11.37 11.51
N GLN A 189 -8.60 -12.31 10.94
CA GLN A 189 -7.24 -12.59 11.39
C GLN A 189 -6.35 -11.36 11.22
N ALA A 190 -5.26 -11.31 11.98
CA ALA A 190 -4.24 -10.29 11.85
C ALA A 190 -3.75 -10.25 10.40
N LYS A 191 -3.75 -9.06 9.81
CA LYS A 191 -3.28 -8.82 8.44
C LYS A 191 -2.48 -7.53 8.38
N VAL A 192 -1.73 -7.35 7.30
CA VAL A 192 -1.11 -6.06 7.02
C VAL A 192 -2.23 -5.08 6.63
N CYS A 193 -2.36 -4.03 7.41
CA CYS A 193 -3.25 -2.89 7.16
C CYS A 193 -2.40 -1.67 6.86
N GLY A 194 -2.86 -0.80 5.99
CA GLY A 194 -2.06 0.33 5.54
C GLY A 194 -2.63 1.09 4.36
N SER A 195 -1.88 2.10 3.95
CA SER A 195 -2.16 2.88 2.74
C SER A 195 -0.88 3.51 2.21
N HIS A 196 -0.90 3.82 0.92
CA HIS A 196 0.11 4.64 0.27
C HIS A 196 -0.36 6.08 0.22
N SER A 197 0.58 7.02 0.29
CA SER A 197 0.23 8.44 0.20
C SER A 197 1.37 9.26 -0.40
N THR A 198 1.01 10.14 -1.32
CA THR A 198 1.88 11.21 -1.78
C THR A 198 1.86 12.32 -0.73
N MET A 199 3.03 12.80 -0.29
CA MET A 199 3.08 14.01 0.55
C MET A 199 3.54 15.21 -0.28
N GLY A 200 2.92 16.36 -0.03
CA GLY A 200 3.33 17.62 -0.60
C GLY A 200 4.44 18.29 0.21
N GLY A 201 5.28 19.06 -0.48
CA GLY A 201 6.27 19.98 0.10
C GLY A 201 7.44 19.34 0.83
N ARG A 202 8.64 19.86 0.57
CA ARG A 202 9.86 19.50 1.30
C ARG A 202 9.93 20.40 2.54
N ASN A 203 10.28 19.82 3.70
CA ASN A 203 10.30 20.49 5.01
C ASN A 203 8.95 20.68 5.72
N PHE A 204 7.92 19.91 5.35
CA PHE A 204 6.73 19.79 6.20
C PHE A 204 6.84 18.58 7.12
N TYR A 205 6.01 18.57 8.16
CA TYR A 205 5.76 17.39 8.96
C TYR A 205 4.33 16.91 8.75
N SER A 206 4.12 15.64 9.02
CA SER A 206 2.81 15.03 9.09
C SER A 206 2.75 14.11 10.32
N HIS A 207 1.60 13.51 10.54
CA HIS A 207 1.33 12.63 11.67
C HIS A 207 0.85 11.28 11.13
N CYS A 208 1.22 10.20 11.81
CA CYS A 208 0.81 8.86 11.44
C CYS A 208 -0.11 8.28 12.51
N HIS A 209 -1.43 8.31 12.29
CA HIS A 209 -2.41 7.79 13.24
C HIS A 209 -3.72 7.33 12.58
N PRO A 210 -4.26 6.17 12.95
CA PRO A 210 -5.60 5.75 12.59
C PRO A 210 -6.65 6.63 13.24
N TYR A 211 -7.77 6.79 12.53
CA TYR A 211 -8.96 7.43 13.06
C TYR A 211 -9.95 6.39 13.58
N VAL A 212 -10.71 6.78 14.59
CA VAL A 212 -11.86 6.04 15.11
C VAL A 212 -13.11 6.89 14.90
N ARG A 213 -14.01 6.43 14.02
CA ARG A 213 -15.22 7.17 13.63
C ARG A 213 -16.43 6.83 14.51
N GLY A 214 -16.24 6.92 15.83
CA GLY A 214 -17.30 6.67 16.82
C GLY A 214 -17.94 7.94 17.37
N ALA A 215 -18.07 8.99 16.56
CA ALA A 215 -18.72 10.24 16.95
C ALA A 215 -20.10 9.98 17.58
N GLY A 216 -20.37 10.63 18.72
CA GLY A 216 -21.63 10.51 19.46
C GLY A 216 -21.82 9.21 20.26
N LYS A 217 -20.89 8.25 20.19
CA LYS A 217 -20.94 7.04 21.03
C LYS A 217 -20.56 7.33 22.48
N ALA A 218 -21.11 6.56 23.42
CA ALA A 218 -20.77 6.70 24.82
C ALA A 218 -19.28 6.32 25.06
N GLU A 219 -18.60 7.00 25.98
CA GLU A 219 -17.19 6.72 26.30
C GLU A 219 -16.95 5.28 26.82
N THR A 220 -18.01 4.62 27.29
CA THR A 220 -17.99 3.21 27.73
C THR A 220 -17.96 2.22 26.56
N GLU A 221 -18.27 2.64 25.33
CA GLU A 221 -18.19 1.83 24.11
C GLU A 221 -16.76 1.77 23.55
N THR A 222 -15.79 1.41 24.39
CA THR A 222 -14.38 1.31 24.02
C THR A 222 -14.15 0.23 22.96
N GLY A 223 -13.20 0.48 22.05
CA GLY A 223 -12.70 -0.54 21.13
C GLY A 223 -11.39 -1.15 21.58
N ILE A 224 -11.03 -2.30 20.97
CA ILE A 224 -9.76 -3.00 21.18
C ILE A 224 -9.21 -3.46 19.83
N ILE A 225 -7.93 -3.17 19.59
CA ILE A 225 -7.14 -3.76 18.51
C ILE A 225 -5.84 -4.36 19.06
N GLN A 226 -5.26 -5.29 18.32
CA GLN A 226 -3.89 -5.74 18.52
C GLN A 226 -3.03 -5.27 17.35
N VAL A 227 -1.84 -4.75 17.64
CA VAL A 227 -0.98 -4.11 16.65
C VAL A 227 0.48 -4.52 16.81
N ALA A 228 1.17 -4.68 15.69
CA ALA A 228 2.61 -4.86 15.62
C ALA A 228 3.20 -4.16 14.39
N LEU A 229 4.48 -3.79 14.49
CA LEU A 229 5.25 -3.21 13.39
C LEU A 229 4.65 -1.97 12.69
N PRO A 230 3.99 -1.02 13.39
CA PRO A 230 3.53 0.21 12.76
C PRO A 230 4.72 1.06 12.32
N ALA A 231 4.70 1.51 11.07
CA ALA A 231 5.69 2.46 10.57
C ALA A 231 5.16 3.27 9.38
N VAL A 232 5.79 4.43 9.20
CA VAL A 232 5.86 5.13 7.91
C VAL A 232 7.22 4.82 7.28
N VAL A 233 7.18 4.46 6.00
CA VAL A 233 8.31 4.02 5.19
C VAL A 233 8.35 4.79 3.88
N THR A 234 9.55 5.13 3.40
CA THR A 234 9.74 5.80 2.11
C THR A 234 9.37 4.91 0.95
N GLY A 235 8.73 5.48 -0.08
CA GLY A 235 8.40 4.77 -1.31
C GLY A 235 7.15 3.90 -1.19
N ASP A 236 7.01 2.99 -2.15
CA ASP A 236 5.82 2.16 -2.35
C ASP A 236 6.15 0.70 -2.05
N VAL A 237 5.86 0.28 -0.83
CA VAL A 237 6.00 -1.12 -0.41
C VAL A 237 4.71 -1.85 -0.78
N ASP A 238 4.83 -3.00 -1.45
CA ASP A 238 3.66 -3.85 -1.69
C ASP A 238 3.11 -4.44 -0.39
N LEU A 239 1.89 -4.03 -0.02
CA LEU A 239 1.21 -4.52 1.18
C LEU A 239 0.46 -5.85 0.94
N THR A 240 0.32 -6.29 -0.32
CA THR A 240 -0.44 -7.49 -0.69
C THR A 240 0.40 -8.77 -0.69
N GLY A 241 1.69 -8.67 -1.04
CA GLY A 241 2.62 -9.81 -1.07
C GLY A 241 3.21 -10.23 0.28
N GLY A 242 2.76 -9.64 1.39
CA GLY A 242 3.38 -9.86 2.71
C GLY A 242 4.80 -9.29 2.80
N ASN A 243 5.12 -8.27 1.99
CA ASN A 243 6.44 -7.62 1.95
C ASN A 243 6.63 -6.58 3.06
N TRP A 244 5.65 -6.42 3.96
CA TRP A 244 5.80 -5.62 5.15
C TRP A 244 6.71 -6.32 6.17
N GLY A 245 7.50 -5.57 6.92
CA GLY A 245 8.43 -6.14 7.89
C GLY A 245 9.13 -5.06 8.68
N GLN A 246 10.32 -5.35 9.18
CA GLN A 246 11.14 -4.35 9.86
C GLN A 246 12.08 -3.66 8.86
N PHE A 247 12.01 -2.33 8.83
CA PHE A 247 12.81 -1.50 7.93
C PHE A 247 13.94 -0.78 8.69
N ALA A 248 15.03 -0.51 7.98
CA ALA A 248 16.12 0.33 8.48
C ALA A 248 15.61 1.74 8.78
N TYR A 249 16.08 2.34 9.88
CA TYR A 249 15.65 3.67 10.29
C TYR A 249 16.48 4.76 9.62
N LEU A 250 15.81 5.75 9.03
CA LEU A 250 16.40 6.98 8.55
C LEU A 250 15.81 8.16 9.35
N GLY A 251 16.57 8.66 10.32
CA GLY A 251 16.17 9.84 11.09
C GLY A 251 17.13 10.15 12.24
N ASP A 252 17.08 11.38 12.74
CA ASP A 252 17.92 11.85 13.83
C ASP A 252 17.51 11.17 15.14
N ALA A 253 18.50 10.63 15.86
CA ALA A 253 18.28 9.92 17.11
C ALA A 253 17.47 10.76 18.11
N ASP A 254 17.66 12.09 18.10
CA ASP A 254 17.35 12.93 19.27
C ASP A 254 16.42 14.15 19.03
N GLN A 255 16.05 14.51 17.79
CA GLN A 255 15.13 15.62 17.51
C GLN A 255 13.75 15.14 17.04
N ALA A 256 12.66 15.80 17.47
CA ALA A 256 11.32 15.52 16.94
C ALA A 256 11.15 16.12 15.54
N ALA A 257 10.17 15.62 14.78
CA ALA A 257 9.92 16.12 13.43
C ALA A 257 9.31 17.54 13.38
N PHE A 258 8.75 18.00 14.51
CA PHE A 258 8.08 19.30 14.65
C PHE A 258 8.90 20.32 15.49
N ASP A 259 10.03 19.89 16.06
CA ASP A 259 11.00 20.75 16.75
C ASP A 259 11.97 21.36 15.72
#